data_AF-A0AAN5CBK9-F1
#
_entry.id   AF-A0AAN5CBK9-F1
#
_cell.length_a   1.000
_cell.length_b   1.000
_cell.length_c   1.000
_cell.angle_alpha   90.00
_cell.angle_beta   90.00
_cell.angle_gamma   90.00
#
_symmetry.space_group_name_H-M   'P 1'
#
loop_
_entity.id
_entity.type
_entity.pdbx_description
1 polymer ?
#
loop_
_entity_poly.entity_id
_entity_poly.type
_entity_poly.pdbx_seq_one_letter_code
_entity_poly.pdbx_strand_id
1 'polypeptide(L)'
;LALKKNASTYLGVYLYHPTYETRPWSVDVSTHLKLVGTGNGGNREFELKKTFHNDCTIAGVDEFIRWSDLIDETKGFINDKEQITIEARLILSNIVGI
;
A
#
# COMPACT_ATOMS: atom_id res chain seq x y z
N LEU A 1 0.18 5.62 5.00
CA LEU A 1 -0.17 5.15 3.64
C LEU A 1 -0.03 6.33 2.69
N ALA A 2 0.68 6.17 1.58
CA ALA A 2 0.80 7.17 0.54
C ALA A 2 0.30 6.58 -0.78
N LEU A 3 -0.52 7.35 -1.52
CA LEU A 3 -0.99 7.01 -2.85
C LEU A 3 -0.26 7.90 -3.85
N LYS A 4 0.38 7.29 -4.85
CA LYS A 4 1.07 8.04 -5.90
C LYS A 4 0.49 7.67 -7.25
N LYS A 5 -0.03 8.66 -7.97
CA LYS A 5 -0.20 8.57 -9.41
C LYS A 5 1.18 8.74 -10.05
N ASN A 6 1.76 7.66 -10.50
CA ASN A 6 2.98 7.68 -11.32
C ASN A 6 2.59 8.15 -12.75
N ALA A 7 3.56 8.57 -13.57
CA ALA A 7 3.43 8.64 -15.02
C ALA A 7 3.02 7.29 -15.66
N SER A 8 3.09 6.19 -14.90
CA SER A 8 2.56 4.89 -15.27
C SER A 8 1.02 4.86 -15.25
N THR A 9 0.46 3.99 -16.07
CA THR A 9 -0.99 3.71 -16.16
C THR A 9 -1.54 2.98 -14.91
N TYR A 10 -0.86 3.06 -13.77
CA TYR A 10 -1.15 2.32 -12.54
C TYR A 10 -1.25 3.23 -11.31
N LEU A 11 -2.09 2.82 -10.38
CA LEU A 11 -2.09 3.29 -9.00
C LEU A 11 -0.99 2.56 -8.23
N GLY A 12 -0.05 3.31 -7.66
CA GLY A 12 0.94 2.79 -6.73
C GLY A 12 0.49 3.00 -5.28
N VAL A 13 0.70 1.99 -4.43
CA VAL A 13 0.33 2.00 -3.00
C VAL A 13 1.58 1.78 -2.14
N TYR A 14 1.87 2.72 -1.25
CA TYR A 14 3.10 2.68 -0.44
C TYR A 14 2.81 2.88 1.04
N LEU A 15 3.54 2.13 1.85
CA LEU A 15 3.77 2.42 3.24
C LEU A 15 4.95 3.38 3.37
N TYR A 16 4.77 4.37 4.22
CA TYR A 16 5.79 5.34 4.54
C TYR A 16 5.92 5.40 6.06
N HIS A 17 7.13 5.21 6.54
CA HIS A 17 7.50 5.40 7.93
C HIS A 17 8.17 6.79 8.04
N PRO A 18 7.43 7.83 8.46
CA PRO A 18 8.04 9.14 8.69
C PRO A 18 9.04 9.02 9.83
N THR A 19 10.26 9.46 9.63
CA THR A 19 11.27 9.52 10.70
C THR A 19 12.00 10.85 10.63
N TYR A 20 12.16 11.44 11.81
CA TYR A 20 13.01 12.59 12.07
C TYR A 20 14.19 12.18 12.97
N GLU A 21 14.43 10.88 13.10
CA GLU A 21 15.37 10.35 14.07
C GLU A 21 16.78 10.25 13.48
N THR A 22 17.74 10.83 14.22
CA THR A 22 19.16 10.70 13.92
C THR A 22 19.74 9.38 14.42
N ARG A 23 19.00 8.64 15.26
CA ARG A 23 19.46 7.36 15.80
C ARG A 23 19.20 6.24 14.79
N PRO A 24 20.13 5.28 14.64
CA PRO A 24 19.89 4.10 13.81
C PRO A 24 18.71 3.29 14.36
N TRP A 25 17.76 2.97 13.48
CA TRP A 25 16.63 2.11 13.79
C TRP A 25 16.35 1.15 12.64
N SER A 26 15.70 0.03 12.96
CA SER A 26 15.14 -0.86 11.95
C SER A 26 13.93 -1.61 12.45
N VAL A 27 13.01 -1.94 11.55
CA VAL A 27 11.88 -2.84 11.83
C VAL A 27 11.57 -3.68 10.60
N ASP A 28 11.38 -4.98 10.80
CA ASP A 28 10.84 -5.86 9.77
C ASP A 28 9.31 -5.75 9.75
N VAL A 29 8.77 -5.53 8.57
CA VAL A 29 7.34 -5.35 8.34
C VAL A 29 6.86 -6.34 7.30
N SER A 30 5.94 -7.22 7.70
CA SER A 30 5.12 -8.00 6.77
C SER A 30 3.80 -7.27 6.57
N THR A 31 3.51 -6.92 5.33
CA THR A 31 2.34 -6.15 4.93
C THR A 31 1.44 -6.99 4.04
N HIS A 32 0.15 -7.00 4.37
CA HIS A 32 -0.92 -7.43 3.47
C HIS A 32 -1.73 -6.19 3.07
N LEU A 33 -1.65 -5.83 1.79
CA LEU A 33 -2.41 -4.75 1.17
C LEU A 33 -3.61 -5.36 0.44
N LYS A 34 -4.76 -4.71 0.55
CA LYS A 34 -5.99 -5.16 -0.10
C LYS A 34 -6.78 -3.99 -0.66
N LEU A 35 -7.04 -4.03 -1.97
CA LEU A 35 -8.10 -3.25 -2.59
C LEU A 35 -9.42 -3.96 -2.34
N VAL A 36 -10.31 -3.31 -1.61
CA VAL A 36 -11.62 -3.87 -1.27
C VAL A 36 -12.57 -3.62 -2.44
N GLY A 37 -13.10 -4.69 -3.01
CA GLY A 37 -14.17 -4.61 -4.00
C GLY A 37 -15.49 -4.18 -3.37
N THR A 38 -16.33 -3.52 -4.14
CA THR A 38 -17.68 -3.10 -3.78
C THR A 38 -18.71 -4.03 -4.40
N GLY A 39 -19.73 -4.43 -3.64
CA GLY A 39 -20.78 -5.34 -4.11
C GLY A 39 -20.23 -6.71 -4.52
N ASN A 40 -20.33 -7.06 -5.81
CA ASN A 40 -19.81 -8.31 -6.36
C ASN A 40 -18.36 -8.21 -6.86
N GLY A 41 -17.72 -7.04 -6.72
CA GLY A 41 -16.31 -6.85 -7.07
C GLY A 41 -15.41 -7.73 -6.20
N GLY A 42 -14.53 -8.50 -6.83
CA GLY A 42 -13.53 -9.29 -6.11
C GLY A 42 -12.49 -8.39 -5.43
N ASN A 43 -11.88 -8.87 -4.36
CA ASN A 43 -10.76 -8.16 -3.74
C ASN A 43 -9.48 -8.39 -4.55
N ARG A 44 -8.58 -7.40 -4.52
CA ARG A 44 -7.22 -7.55 -5.04
C ARG A 44 -6.24 -7.40 -3.89
N GLU A 45 -5.38 -8.41 -3.71
CA GLU A 45 -4.50 -8.50 -2.55
C GLU A 45 -3.04 -8.54 -2.99
N PHE A 46 -2.17 -8.00 -2.13
CA PHE A 46 -0.73 -8.00 -2.35
C PHE A 46 0.00 -8.15 -1.03
N GLU A 47 1.03 -8.99 -1.00
CA GLU A 47 1.88 -9.16 0.17
C GLU A 47 3.28 -8.59 -0.09
N LEU A 48 3.80 -7.86 0.89
CA LEU A 48 5.13 -7.27 0.85
C LEU A 48 5.82 -7.53 2.19
N LYS A 49 7.05 -8.04 2.16
CA LYS A 49 7.94 -8.06 3.33
C LYS A 49 9.07 -7.08 3.10
N LYS A 50 9.31 -6.20 4.08
CA LYS A 50 10.35 -5.19 3.97
C LYS A 50 10.90 -4.81 5.34
N THR A 51 12.22 -4.68 5.42
CA THR A 51 12.89 -4.02 6.53
C THR A 51 12.91 -2.52 6.27
N PHE A 52 12.28 -1.75 7.15
CA PHE A 52 12.38 -0.29 7.18
C PHE A 52 13.54 0.11 8.08
N HIS A 53 14.27 1.14 7.69
CA HIS A 53 15.37 1.74 8.45
C HIS A 53 15.59 3.19 7.98
N ASN A 54 16.56 3.90 8.57
CA ASN A 54 16.79 5.33 8.30
C ASN A 54 16.86 5.70 6.80
N ASP A 55 17.50 4.86 5.97
CA ASP A 55 17.65 5.10 4.53
C ASP A 55 16.55 4.44 3.67
N CYS A 56 15.68 3.63 4.28
CA CYS A 56 14.62 2.90 3.60
C CYS A 56 13.28 3.10 4.32
N THR A 57 12.74 4.31 4.20
CA THR A 57 11.53 4.74 4.91
C THR A 57 10.24 4.51 4.12
N ILE A 58 10.35 4.14 2.84
CA ILE A 58 9.21 3.89 1.95
C ILE A 58 9.31 2.52 1.32
N ALA A 59 8.17 1.82 1.24
CA ALA A 59 8.05 0.56 0.53
C ALA A 59 6.62 0.36 0.06
N GLY A 60 6.42 -0.29 -1.08
CA GLY A 60 5.09 -0.42 -1.66
C GLY A 60 5.10 -1.20 -2.95
N VAL A 61 4.02 -1.01 -3.71
CA VAL A 61 3.75 -1.68 -4.97
C VAL A 61 3.50 -0.60 -6.02
N ASP A 62 4.40 -0.49 -7.00
CA ASP A 62 4.29 0.51 -8.06
C ASP A 62 3.12 0.22 -9.01
N GLU A 63 2.85 -1.06 -9.29
CA GLU A 63 1.82 -1.54 -10.22
C GLU A 63 0.68 -2.28 -9.48
N PHE A 64 0.13 -1.65 -8.44
CA PHE A 64 -0.89 -2.30 -7.61
C PHE A 64 -2.17 -2.61 -8.41
N ILE A 65 -2.68 -1.64 -9.16
CA ILE A 65 -3.79 -1.80 -10.11
C ILE A 65 -3.68 -0.78 -11.25
N ARG A 66 -4.08 -1.16 -12.47
CA ARG A 66 -4.18 -0.22 -13.59
C ARG A 66 -5.28 0.79 -13.32
N TRP A 67 -5.04 2.06 -13.66
CA TRP A 67 -6.08 3.09 -13.56
C TRP A 67 -7.32 2.73 -14.38
N SER A 68 -7.14 2.15 -15.58
CA SER A 68 -8.25 1.68 -16.42
C SER A 68 -9.11 0.64 -15.71
N ASP A 69 -8.49 -0.30 -15.02
CA ASP A 69 -9.20 -1.38 -14.34
C ASP A 69 -9.85 -0.88 -13.03
N LEU A 70 -9.24 0.12 -12.40
CA LEU A 70 -9.77 0.73 -11.19
C LEU A 70 -11.06 1.51 -11.46
N ILE A 71 -11.12 2.25 -12.58
CA ILE A 71 -12.28 3.07 -12.95
C ILE A 71 -13.33 2.30 -13.76
N ASP A 72 -13.06 1.05 -14.15
CA ASP A 72 -14.02 0.20 -14.83
C ASP A 72 -15.12 -0.22 -13.85
N GLU A 73 -16.31 0.35 -14.02
CA GLU A 73 -17.49 0.08 -13.19
C GLU A 73 -17.85 -1.41 -13.13
N THR A 74 -17.51 -2.18 -14.18
CA THR A 74 -17.78 -3.63 -14.22
C THR A 74 -16.87 -4.42 -13.28
N LYS A 75 -15.75 -3.84 -12.84
CA LYS A 75 -14.82 -4.45 -11.89
C LYS A 75 -15.22 -4.22 -10.44
N GLY A 76 -16.01 -3.18 -10.17
CA GLY A 76 -16.58 -2.89 -8.86
C GLY A 76 -15.53 -2.55 -7.81
N PHE A 77 -14.61 -1.62 -8.08
CA PHE A 77 -13.64 -1.13 -7.08
C PHE A 77 -13.95 0.27 -6.54
N ILE A 78 -14.77 1.04 -7.25
CA ILE A 78 -15.18 2.39 -6.87
C ILE A 78 -16.62 2.32 -6.36
N ASN A 79 -16.85 2.89 -5.18
CA ASN A 79 -18.20 2.95 -4.60
C ASN A 79 -19.06 4.06 -5.22
N ASP A 80 -20.33 4.10 -4.82
CA ASP A 80 -21.33 5.10 -5.22
C ASP A 80 -20.93 6.56 -4.91
N LYS A 81 -19.94 6.76 -4.05
CA LYS A 81 -19.39 8.08 -3.65
C LYS A 81 -18.07 8.40 -4.33
N GLU A 82 -17.71 7.67 -5.39
CA GLU A 82 -16.45 7.82 -6.13
C GLU A 82 -15.19 7.57 -5.29
N GLN A 83 -15.25 6.65 -4.33
CA GLN A 83 -14.15 6.32 -3.43
C GLN A 83 -13.66 4.88 -3.62
N ILE A 84 -12.36 4.69 -3.35
CA ILE A 84 -11.71 3.38 -3.27
C ILE A 84 -11.35 3.10 -1.81
N THR A 85 -11.34 1.82 -1.42
CA THR A 85 -10.91 1.40 -0.08
C THR A 85 -9.66 0.54 -0.18
N ILE A 86 -8.59 0.99 0.46
CA ILE A 86 -7.34 0.24 0.62
C ILE A 86 -7.20 -0.16 2.09
N GLU A 87 -7.22 -1.45 2.37
CA GLU A 87 -6.84 -2.01 3.66
C GLU A 87 -5.35 -2.33 3.68
N ALA A 88 -4.66 -2.00 4.78
CA ALA A 88 -3.28 -2.39 5.03
C ALA A 88 -3.19 -3.05 6.40
N ARG A 89 -2.78 -4.32 6.43
CA ARG A 89 -2.52 -5.08 7.66
C ARG A 89 -1.02 -5.26 7.81
N LEU A 90 -0.50 -4.91 8.98
CA LEU A 90 0.93 -4.87 9.26
C LEU A 90 1.24 -5.82 10.41
N ILE A 91 2.26 -6.65 10.23
CA ILE A 91 2.90 -7.41 11.29
C ILE A 91 4.32 -6.89 11.41
N LEU A 92 4.64 -6.33 12.57
CA LEU A 92 5.96 -5.80 12.90
C LEU A 92 6.76 -6.86 13.66
N SER A 93 8.03 -7.00 13.33
CA SER A 93 8.97 -7.91 14.01
C SER A 93 10.38 -7.33 13.99
N ASN A 94 11.27 -7.91 14.79
CA ASN A 94 12.71 -7.54 14.83
C ASN A 94 12.95 -6.03 14.93
N ILE A 95 12.26 -5.41 15.88
CA ILE A 95 12.34 -3.97 16.13
C ILE A 95 13.65 -3.67 16.87
N VAL A 96 14.46 -2.76 16.33
CA VAL A 96 15.75 -2.34 16.91
C VAL A 96 15.85 -0.82 16.90
N GLY A 97 16.40 -0.24 17.97
CA GLY A 97 16.79 1.17 18.01
C GLY A 97 15.64 2.17 18.17
N ILE A 98 14.50 1.72 18.71
CA ILE A 98 13.37 2.57 19.14
C ILE A 98 13.56 3.00 20.60
#